data_AF-A0A7J3FMY6-F1
#
_entry.id   AF-A0A7J3FMY6-F1
#
_cell.length_a   1.000
_cell.length_b   1.000
_cell.length_c   1.000
_cell.angle_alpha   90.00
_cell.angle_beta   90.00
_cell.angle_gamma   90.00
#
_symmetry.space_group_name_H-M   'P 1'
#
loop_
_entity.id
_entity.type
_entity.pdbx_description
1 polymer ?
#
loop_
_entity_poly.entity_id
_entity_poly.type
_entity_poly.pdbx_seq_one_letter_code
_entity_poly.pdbx_strand_id
1 'polypeptide(L)'
;MSASLEPLMFYVGKSFIDRAKKTFSMGLIVRKPLLQALRNIGFQPNEMDRDEVKNALEEFSRTSGITITYAQLLKEITLSLLTPTALLRSVKGETISFIGAYDLGFSIFIEIFTAISRAFRPTINTYIWLVIPRSQEGSERALQVLREIRDKVGVLPITPDEWEAAQPIIEKLQKSGFSVKGLTENFWANI
;
A
#
# COMPACT_ATOMS: atom_id res chain seq x y z
N MET A 1 7.56 -21.91 2.28
CA MET A 1 6.44 -21.20 1.63
C MET A 1 6.88 -20.86 0.22
N SER A 2 6.18 -21.32 -0.82
CA SER A 2 6.49 -20.98 -2.22
C SER A 2 6.26 -19.49 -2.42
N ALA A 3 7.30 -18.75 -2.80
CA ALA A 3 7.14 -17.34 -3.15
C ALA A 3 6.40 -17.27 -4.49
N SER A 4 5.17 -16.76 -4.45
CA SER A 4 4.37 -16.49 -5.63
C SER A 4 4.77 -15.14 -6.22
N LEU A 5 4.64 -14.99 -7.54
CA LEU A 5 4.76 -13.70 -8.23
C LEU A 5 3.54 -12.80 -7.98
N GLU A 6 2.66 -13.18 -7.07
CA GLU A 6 1.45 -12.41 -6.75
C GLU A 6 1.83 -11.10 -6.06
N PRO A 7 1.13 -10.00 -6.37
CA PRO A 7 1.27 -8.79 -5.59
C PRO A 7 0.86 -9.01 -4.14
N LEU A 8 1.46 -8.19 -3.27
CA LEU A 8 1.33 -8.27 -1.82
C LEU A 8 0.82 -6.94 -1.30
N MET A 9 -0.22 -6.96 -0.49
CA MET A 9 -0.80 -5.78 0.14
C MET A 9 -0.48 -5.76 1.63
N PHE A 10 -0.03 -4.59 2.10
CA PHE A 10 0.31 -4.33 3.48
C PHE A 10 -0.44 -3.10 3.98
N TYR A 11 -1.28 -3.28 4.98
CA TYR A 11 -1.96 -2.18 5.64
C TYR A 11 -1.06 -1.59 6.72
N VAL A 12 -0.95 -0.26 6.76
CA VAL A 12 -0.07 0.44 7.67
C VAL A 12 -0.85 1.50 8.43
N GLY A 13 -0.87 1.36 9.74
CA GLY A 13 -1.57 2.24 10.68
C GLY A 13 -0.86 3.57 10.89
N LYS A 14 -1.63 4.55 11.36
CA LYS A 14 -1.11 5.87 11.74
C LYS A 14 -0.05 5.76 12.83
N SER A 15 -0.24 4.86 13.80
CA SER A 15 0.69 4.64 14.90
C SER A 15 2.10 4.27 14.40
N PHE A 16 2.18 3.37 13.42
CA PHE A 16 3.41 2.97 12.77
C PHE A 16 4.06 4.12 12.00
N ILE A 17 3.29 4.84 11.19
CA ILE A 17 3.79 5.99 10.43
C ILE A 17 4.32 7.09 11.37
N ASP A 18 3.61 7.38 12.47
CA ASP A 18 4.05 8.38 13.44
C ASP A 18 5.33 7.96 14.18
N ARG A 19 5.52 6.66 14.43
CA ARG A 19 6.79 6.13 14.94
C ARG A 19 7.89 6.19 13.88
N ALA A 20 7.59 5.79 12.64
CA ALA A 20 8.52 5.80 11.51
C ALA A 20 9.05 7.22 11.23
N LYS A 21 8.21 8.25 11.32
CA LYS A 21 8.61 9.66 11.22
C LYS A 21 9.75 10.02 12.19
N LYS A 22 9.66 9.53 13.43
CA LYS A 22 10.67 9.75 14.47
C LYS A 22 11.92 8.93 14.20
N THR A 23 11.76 7.63 13.93
CA THR A 23 12.87 6.71 13.66
C THR A 23 13.73 7.13 12.47
N PHE A 24 13.09 7.60 11.40
CA PHE A 24 13.74 7.93 10.13
C PHE A 24 13.93 9.43 9.92
N SER A 25 13.75 10.25 10.98
CA SER A 25 13.95 11.71 10.95
C SER A 25 13.23 12.42 9.81
N MET A 26 12.00 12.02 9.50
CA MET A 26 11.31 12.41 8.26
C MET A 26 10.69 13.83 8.30
N GLY A 27 10.87 14.58 9.39
CA GLY A 27 10.25 15.89 9.61
C GLY A 27 8.76 15.80 10.00
N LEU A 28 8.16 16.96 10.32
CA LEU A 28 6.77 17.03 10.84
C LEU A 28 5.71 16.74 9.75
N ILE A 29 6.00 17.06 8.49
CA ILE A 29 5.11 16.85 7.35
C ILE A 29 5.79 15.88 6.38
N VAL A 30 5.40 14.61 6.45
CA VAL A 30 5.89 13.59 5.54
C VAL A 30 4.88 13.35 4.44
N ARG A 31 5.23 13.77 3.22
CA ARG A 31 4.40 13.51 2.05
C ARG A 31 4.52 12.07 1.54
N LYS A 32 5.72 11.46 1.63
CA LYS A 32 6.05 10.14 1.07
C LYS A 32 6.76 9.26 2.10
N PRO A 33 6.02 8.72 3.11
CA PRO A 33 6.64 7.96 4.19
C PRO A 33 7.38 6.72 3.72
N LEU A 34 6.84 5.97 2.76
CA LEU A 34 7.49 4.78 2.24
C LEU A 34 8.82 5.11 1.53
N LEU A 35 8.86 6.13 0.68
CA LEU A 35 10.09 6.59 0.02
C LEU A 35 11.20 6.90 1.03
N GLN A 36 10.85 7.66 2.06
CA GLN A 36 11.78 8.06 3.10
C GLN A 36 12.27 6.85 3.91
N ALA A 37 11.40 5.87 4.19
CA ALA A 37 11.76 4.65 4.89
C ALA A 37 12.76 3.84 4.05
N LEU A 38 12.46 3.64 2.76
CA LEU A 38 13.32 2.96 1.80
C LEU A 38 14.72 3.62 1.69
N ARG A 39 14.77 4.95 1.62
CA ARG A 39 16.06 5.68 1.61
C ARG A 39 16.85 5.49 2.90
N ASN A 40 16.17 5.50 4.06
CA ASN A 40 16.82 5.33 5.36
C ASN A 40 17.36 3.91 5.61
N ILE A 41 16.77 2.89 4.98
CA ILE A 41 17.32 1.52 5.01
C ILE A 41 18.35 1.28 3.89
N GLY A 42 18.82 2.34 3.21
CA GLY A 42 19.96 2.28 2.29
C GLY A 42 19.62 2.03 0.82
N PHE A 43 18.33 1.99 0.47
CA PHE A 43 17.93 1.85 -0.93
C PHE A 43 17.89 3.21 -1.63
N GLN A 44 18.04 3.21 -2.95
CA GLN A 44 17.85 4.39 -3.80
C GLN A 44 16.68 4.12 -4.76
N PRO A 45 15.43 4.32 -4.31
CA PRO A 45 14.28 4.02 -5.13
C PRO A 45 14.16 5.03 -6.26
N ASN A 46 13.88 4.54 -7.47
CA ASN A 46 13.50 5.38 -8.58
C ASN A 46 12.02 5.74 -8.43
N GLU A 47 11.72 7.01 -8.20
CA GLU A 47 10.34 7.48 -8.13
C GLU A 47 9.71 7.38 -9.52
N MET A 48 8.54 6.75 -9.59
CA MET A 48 7.82 6.54 -10.85
C MET A 48 6.69 7.56 -10.99
N ASP A 49 6.58 8.15 -12.16
CA ASP A 49 5.40 8.92 -12.54
C ASP A 49 4.21 8.01 -12.91
N ARG A 50 3.06 8.62 -13.19
CA ARG A 50 1.83 7.88 -13.47
C ARG A 50 1.96 6.95 -14.69
N ASP A 51 2.62 7.41 -15.74
CA ASP A 51 2.73 6.68 -17.00
C ASP A 51 3.75 5.53 -16.85
N GLU A 52 4.82 5.74 -16.09
CA GLU A 52 5.78 4.70 -15.73
C GLU A 52 5.12 3.59 -14.91
N VAL A 53 4.33 3.93 -13.89
CA VAL A 53 3.61 2.90 -13.11
C VAL A 53 2.63 2.15 -14.01
N LYS A 54 1.93 2.87 -14.91
CA LYS A 54 1.02 2.24 -15.87
C LYS A 54 1.72 1.18 -16.70
N ASN A 55 2.82 1.56 -17.35
CA ASN A 55 3.56 0.69 -18.24
C ASN A 55 4.10 -0.53 -17.47
N ALA A 56 4.62 -0.32 -16.27
CA ALA A 56 5.19 -1.41 -15.48
C ALA A 56 4.13 -2.42 -15.01
N LEU A 57 2.91 -1.99 -14.70
CA LEU A 57 1.85 -2.92 -14.32
C LEU A 57 1.24 -3.64 -15.54
N GLU A 58 1.15 -2.96 -16.69
CA GLU A 58 0.77 -3.62 -17.95
C GLU A 58 1.79 -4.70 -18.36
N GLU A 59 3.09 -4.42 -18.20
CA GLU A 59 4.17 -5.39 -18.42
C GLU A 59 4.04 -6.58 -17.44
N PHE A 60 3.88 -6.30 -16.15
CA PHE A 60 3.70 -7.34 -15.13
C PHE A 60 2.50 -8.26 -15.45
N SER A 61 1.37 -7.68 -15.90
CA SER A 61 0.18 -8.44 -16.28
C SER A 61 0.43 -9.37 -17.47
N ARG A 62 1.29 -8.99 -18.42
CA ARG A 62 1.65 -9.83 -19.58
C ARG A 62 2.56 -10.99 -19.17
N THR A 63 3.50 -10.75 -18.26
CA THR A 63 4.56 -11.69 -17.89
C THR A 63 4.12 -12.72 -16.85
N SER A 64 3.30 -12.31 -15.88
CA SER A 64 2.89 -13.18 -14.77
C SER A 64 1.70 -14.09 -15.09
N GLY A 65 0.96 -13.82 -16.18
CA GLY A 65 -0.33 -14.46 -16.45
C GLY A 65 -1.43 -14.10 -15.44
N ILE A 66 -1.10 -13.32 -14.41
CA ILE A 66 -2.02 -12.76 -13.43
C ILE A 66 -2.53 -11.43 -14.03
N THR A 67 -3.83 -11.37 -14.31
CA THR A 67 -4.46 -10.17 -14.87
C THR A 67 -4.59 -9.09 -13.79
N ILE A 68 -3.49 -8.41 -13.50
CA ILE A 68 -3.49 -7.15 -12.74
C ILE A 68 -3.12 -6.07 -13.75
N THR A 69 -4.09 -5.68 -14.57
CA THR A 69 -3.88 -4.51 -15.41
C THR A 69 -3.78 -3.28 -14.51
N TYR A 70 -2.85 -2.36 -14.78
CA TYR A 70 -2.84 -1.03 -14.14
C TYR A 70 -4.22 -0.40 -14.17
N ALA A 71 -4.90 -0.58 -15.29
CA ALA A 71 -6.26 -0.16 -15.51
C ALA A 71 -7.18 -0.78 -14.46
N GLN A 72 -7.16 -2.08 -14.17
CA GLN A 72 -7.95 -2.70 -13.09
C GLN A 72 -7.44 -2.35 -11.69
N LEU A 73 -6.13 -2.26 -11.44
CA LEU A 73 -5.60 -1.85 -10.14
C LEU A 73 -6.09 -0.44 -9.78
N LEU A 74 -5.80 0.53 -10.65
CA LEU A 74 -6.27 1.89 -10.47
C LEU A 74 -7.77 1.99 -10.63
N LYS A 75 -8.44 1.27 -11.53
CA LYS A 75 -9.90 1.32 -11.68
C LYS A 75 -10.57 0.72 -10.48
N GLU A 76 -10.11 -0.38 -9.90
CA GLU A 76 -10.71 -0.96 -8.70
C GLU A 76 -10.34 -0.14 -7.46
N ILE A 77 -9.11 0.35 -7.32
CA ILE A 77 -8.76 1.35 -6.29
C ILE A 77 -9.54 2.64 -6.54
N THR A 78 -9.84 3.04 -7.77
CA THR A 78 -10.62 4.26 -8.06
C THR A 78 -12.11 4.01 -7.96
N LEU A 79 -12.65 2.83 -8.26
CA LEU A 79 -14.09 2.51 -8.27
C LEU A 79 -14.58 2.02 -6.92
N SER A 80 -13.78 1.23 -6.20
CA SER A 80 -14.06 0.87 -4.81
C SER A 80 -14.04 2.08 -3.88
N LEU A 81 -13.43 3.20 -4.33
CA LEU A 81 -13.18 4.40 -3.54
C LEU A 81 -13.87 5.65 -4.13
N LEU A 82 -14.19 5.65 -5.43
CA LEU A 82 -14.96 6.67 -6.16
C LEU A 82 -15.94 6.03 -7.17
N THR A 83 -17.17 5.75 -6.76
CA THR A 83 -18.29 5.58 -7.71
C THR A 83 -18.77 6.93 -8.25
N PRO A 84 -19.63 7.03 -9.28
CA PRO A 84 -20.34 8.29 -9.61
C PRO A 84 -21.07 8.89 -8.40
N THR A 85 -21.47 8.04 -7.45
CA THR A 85 -22.00 8.38 -6.13
C THR A 85 -20.95 8.97 -5.18
N ALA A 86 -19.66 8.81 -5.42
CA ALA A 86 -18.58 9.36 -4.60
C ALA A 86 -18.19 10.79 -4.96
N LEU A 87 -18.47 11.24 -6.19
CA LEU A 87 -18.56 12.69 -6.47
C LEU A 87 -19.67 13.32 -5.63
N LEU A 88 -20.78 12.60 -5.39
CA LEU A 88 -21.83 12.97 -4.42
C LEU A 88 -21.42 12.73 -2.95
N ARG A 89 -20.48 11.83 -2.63
CA ARG A 89 -19.92 11.58 -1.28
C ARG A 89 -18.62 12.32 -0.97
N SER A 90 -18.12 13.17 -1.86
CA SER A 90 -17.16 14.22 -1.49
C SER A 90 -17.72 15.14 -0.38
N VAL A 91 -19.03 15.05 -0.15
CA VAL A 91 -19.79 15.66 0.95
C VAL A 91 -19.78 14.82 2.26
N LYS A 92 -19.20 13.61 2.29
CA LYS A 92 -19.26 12.64 3.42
C LYS A 92 -17.93 11.95 3.79
N GLY A 93 -16.79 12.63 3.62
CA GLY A 93 -15.60 12.41 4.45
C GLY A 93 -14.74 11.15 4.22
N GLU A 94 -14.85 10.45 3.08
CA GLU A 94 -13.85 9.45 2.67
C GLU A 94 -12.84 10.11 1.70
N THR A 95 -11.53 10.02 1.96
CA THR A 95 -10.45 10.57 1.11
C THR A 95 -9.44 9.51 0.77
N ILE A 96 -9.14 9.33 -0.52
CA ILE A 96 -8.15 8.34 -0.96
C ILE A 96 -7.20 8.99 -1.94
N SER A 97 -5.91 8.76 -1.75
CA SER A 97 -4.86 9.49 -2.43
C SER A 97 -3.69 8.58 -2.74
N PHE A 98 -3.33 8.51 -4.03
CA PHE A 98 -2.05 7.98 -4.44
C PHE A 98 -0.94 8.90 -3.92
N ILE A 99 0.04 8.34 -3.22
CA ILE A 99 1.14 9.09 -2.62
C ILE A 99 2.39 9.03 -3.49
N GLY A 100 2.72 7.84 -4.00
CA GLY A 100 3.89 7.61 -4.84
C GLY A 100 4.07 6.15 -5.20
N ALA A 101 4.92 5.92 -6.19
CA ALA A 101 5.39 4.60 -6.57
C ALA A 101 6.90 4.63 -6.75
N TYR A 102 7.54 3.52 -6.42
CA TYR A 102 8.98 3.44 -6.24
C TYR A 102 9.50 2.12 -6.81
N ASP A 103 10.38 2.18 -7.80
CA ASP A 103 11.05 1.02 -8.37
C ASP A 103 12.38 0.77 -7.64
N LEU A 104 12.55 -0.44 -7.12
CA LEU A 104 13.80 -0.92 -6.50
C LEU A 104 14.60 -1.85 -7.43
N GLY A 105 14.21 -1.98 -8.70
CA GLY A 105 14.80 -2.88 -9.69
C GLY A 105 14.33 -4.32 -9.57
N PHE A 106 14.08 -4.82 -8.34
CA PHE A 106 13.56 -6.17 -8.09
C PHE A 106 12.05 -6.21 -7.82
N SER A 107 11.48 -5.09 -7.37
CA SER A 107 10.06 -4.96 -7.03
C SER A 107 9.63 -3.50 -7.13
N ILE A 108 8.34 -3.30 -7.42
CA ILE A 108 7.70 -1.98 -7.42
C ILE A 108 6.88 -1.85 -6.14
N PHE A 109 7.07 -0.73 -5.43
CA PHE A 109 6.34 -0.38 -4.22
C PHE A 109 5.40 0.77 -4.54
N ILE A 110 4.12 0.64 -4.21
CA ILE A 110 3.10 1.66 -4.42
C ILE A 110 2.52 2.04 -3.06
N GLU A 111 2.48 3.34 -2.77
CA GLU A 111 1.96 3.90 -1.54
C GLU A 111 0.65 4.64 -1.79
N ILE A 112 -0.38 4.25 -1.03
CA ILE A 112 -1.72 4.83 -1.08
C ILE A 112 -2.10 5.26 0.33
N PHE A 113 -2.77 6.39 0.45
CA PHE A 113 -3.36 6.86 1.68
C PHE A 113 -4.89 6.79 1.60
N THR A 114 -5.51 6.34 2.68
CA THR A 114 -6.97 6.31 2.83
C THR A 114 -7.37 6.95 4.15
N ALA A 115 -8.41 7.78 4.12
CA ALA A 115 -9.03 8.39 5.27
C ALA A 115 -10.54 8.17 5.23
N ILE A 116 -11.13 7.71 6.34
CA ILE A 116 -12.58 7.54 6.47
C ILE A 116 -13.05 8.33 7.69
N SER A 117 -13.75 9.43 7.43
CA SER A 117 -14.40 10.23 8.45
C SER A 117 -15.59 9.47 9.00
N ARG A 118 -15.71 9.44 10.32
CA ARG A 118 -16.81 8.77 11.01
C ARG A 118 -17.60 9.81 11.82
N ALA A 119 -18.92 9.72 11.78
CA ALA A 119 -19.76 10.59 12.60
C ALA A 119 -19.46 10.34 14.08
N PHE A 120 -19.13 11.40 14.82
CA PHE A 120 -18.83 11.36 16.26
C PHE A 120 -17.68 10.42 16.65
N ARG A 121 -16.79 10.03 15.72
CA ARG A 121 -15.61 9.19 15.99
C ARG A 121 -14.39 9.72 15.22
N PRO A 122 -13.16 9.46 15.71
CA PRO A 122 -11.95 9.85 14.98
C PRO A 122 -11.91 9.26 13.57
N THR A 123 -11.41 10.06 12.62
CA THR A 123 -11.11 9.64 11.24
C THR A 123 -10.13 8.48 11.26
N ILE A 124 -10.45 7.45 10.48
CA ILE A 124 -9.57 6.30 10.29
C ILE A 124 -8.58 6.67 9.21
N ASN A 125 -7.29 6.69 9.54
CA ASN A 125 -6.22 6.98 8.59
C ASN A 125 -5.40 5.71 8.40
N THR A 126 -5.38 5.18 7.18
CA THR A 126 -4.68 3.94 6.84
C THR A 126 -3.88 4.14 5.58
N TYR A 127 -2.60 3.80 5.63
CA TYR A 127 -1.75 3.68 4.46
C TYR A 127 -1.81 2.25 3.93
N ILE A 128 -1.74 2.09 2.62
CA ILE A 128 -1.66 0.81 1.95
C ILE A 128 -0.36 0.82 1.16
N TRP A 129 0.50 -0.15 1.45
CA TRP A 129 1.71 -0.42 0.70
C TRP A 129 1.48 -1.66 -0.15
N LEU A 130 1.41 -1.47 -1.45
CA LEU A 130 1.27 -2.54 -2.44
C LEU A 130 2.64 -2.83 -3.02
N VAL A 131 3.04 -4.10 -2.99
CA VAL A 131 4.33 -4.59 -3.51
C VAL A 131 4.06 -5.49 -4.69
N ILE A 132 4.74 -5.20 -5.80
CA ILE A 132 4.60 -5.93 -7.05
C ILE A 132 5.98 -6.49 -7.41
N PRO A 133 6.21 -7.78 -7.11
CA PRO A 133 7.51 -8.39 -7.35
C PRO A 133 7.74 -8.66 -8.85
N ARG A 134 8.95 -8.39 -9.35
CA ARG A 134 9.32 -8.72 -10.74
C ARG A 134 9.76 -10.19 -10.89
N SER A 135 10.16 -10.83 -9.81
CA SER A 135 10.59 -12.23 -9.76
C SER A 135 10.32 -12.84 -8.39
N GLN A 136 10.49 -14.16 -8.26
CA GLN A 136 10.38 -14.84 -6.96
C GLN A 136 11.41 -14.31 -5.95
N GLU A 137 12.66 -14.15 -6.39
CA GLU A 137 13.72 -13.50 -5.62
C GLU A 137 13.35 -12.06 -5.27
N GLY A 138 12.73 -11.32 -6.19
CA GLY A 138 12.24 -9.96 -5.94
C GLY A 138 11.16 -9.90 -4.86
N SER A 139 10.29 -10.91 -4.79
CA SER A 139 9.31 -11.06 -3.71
C SER A 139 10.00 -11.24 -2.36
N GLU A 140 10.95 -12.17 -2.26
CA GLU A 140 11.71 -12.42 -1.03
C GLU A 140 12.50 -11.20 -0.58
N ARG A 141 13.17 -10.50 -1.50
CA ARG A 141 13.89 -9.25 -1.21
C ARG A 141 12.96 -8.13 -0.77
N ALA A 142 11.78 -8.00 -1.38
CA ALA A 142 10.80 -7.01 -0.96
C ALA A 142 10.25 -7.30 0.44
N LEU A 143 10.02 -8.57 0.78
CA LEU A 143 9.66 -8.98 2.14
C LEU A 143 10.78 -8.67 3.13
N GLN A 144 12.04 -8.90 2.77
CA GLN A 144 13.18 -8.53 3.60
C GLN A 144 13.25 -7.01 3.85
N VAL A 145 12.99 -6.20 2.83
CA VAL A 145 12.89 -4.74 2.95
C VAL A 145 11.80 -4.33 3.95
N LEU A 146 10.60 -4.90 3.82
CA LEU A 146 9.48 -4.60 4.71
C LEU A 146 9.75 -5.04 6.15
N ARG A 147 10.38 -6.20 6.35
CA ARG A 147 10.85 -6.66 7.66
C ARG A 147 11.83 -5.68 8.28
N GLU A 148 12.84 -5.23 7.52
CA GLU A 148 13.82 -4.27 8.03
C GLU A 148 13.17 -2.93 8.43
N ILE A 149 12.22 -2.44 7.63
CA ILE A 149 11.45 -1.24 7.99
C ILE A 149 10.68 -1.47 9.30
N ARG A 150 9.94 -2.58 9.41
CA ARG A 150 9.20 -2.92 10.63
C ARG A 150 10.11 -2.97 11.85
N ASP A 151 11.21 -3.70 11.73
CA ASP A 151 12.12 -3.98 12.84
C ASP A 151 12.82 -2.70 13.32
N LYS A 152 13.19 -1.79 12.40
CA LYS A 152 13.72 -0.46 12.77
C LYS A 152 12.68 0.44 13.42
N VAL A 153 11.43 0.41 12.96
CA VAL A 153 10.35 1.24 13.52
C VAL A 153 9.99 0.76 14.94
N GLY A 154 9.98 -0.55 15.17
CA GLY A 154 9.87 -1.17 16.50
C GLY A 154 8.48 -1.10 17.12
N VAL A 155 7.43 -0.86 16.32
CA VAL A 155 6.02 -1.02 16.73
C VAL A 155 5.27 -1.81 15.67
N LEU A 156 4.07 -2.29 16.01
CA LEU A 156 3.23 -3.01 15.05
C LEU A 156 2.91 -2.14 13.82
N PRO A 157 3.08 -2.66 12.59
CA PRO A 157 2.70 -1.95 11.36
C PRO A 157 1.24 -1.52 11.32
N ILE A 158 0.35 -2.33 11.91
CA ILE A 158 -1.03 -1.98 12.14
C ILE A 158 -1.48 -2.63 13.45
N THR A 159 -2.07 -1.85 14.35
CA THR A 159 -2.61 -2.36 15.62
C THR A 159 -3.94 -3.08 15.41
N PRO A 160 -4.40 -3.93 16.35
CA PRO A 160 -5.71 -4.58 16.25
C PRO A 160 -6.86 -3.58 16.05
N ASP A 161 -6.85 -2.46 16.78
CA ASP A 161 -7.87 -1.41 16.66
C ASP A 161 -7.84 -0.72 15.29
N GLU A 162 -6.64 -0.46 14.76
CA GLU A 162 -6.48 0.11 13.40
C GLU A 162 -6.88 -0.90 12.31
N TRP A 163 -6.64 -2.20 12.54
CA TRP A 163 -7.06 -3.28 11.64
C TRP A 163 -8.58 -3.44 11.60
N GLU A 164 -9.24 -3.41 12.77
CA GLU A 164 -10.71 -3.42 12.86
C GLU A 164 -11.29 -2.17 12.19
N ALA A 165 -10.68 -1.01 12.42
CA ALA A 165 -11.08 0.22 11.77
C ALA A 165 -10.92 0.19 10.24
N ALA A 166 -9.95 -0.57 9.72
CA ALA A 166 -9.72 -0.73 8.27
C ALA A 166 -10.71 -1.67 7.57
N GLN A 167 -11.53 -2.44 8.31
CA GLN A 167 -12.48 -3.42 7.73
C GLN A 167 -13.39 -2.87 6.63
N PRO A 168 -13.97 -1.65 6.73
CA PRO A 168 -14.78 -1.10 5.65
C PRO A 168 -14.02 -0.90 4.33
N ILE A 169 -12.70 -0.69 4.39
CA ILE A 169 -11.84 -0.59 3.20
C ILE A 169 -11.59 -1.98 2.64
N ILE A 170 -11.23 -2.93 3.51
CA ILE A 170 -10.98 -4.33 3.17
C ILE A 170 -12.19 -4.94 2.46
N GLU A 171 -13.40 -4.76 3.01
CA GLU A 171 -14.65 -5.27 2.42
C GLU A 171 -14.94 -4.67 1.04
N LYS A 172 -14.68 -3.37 0.84
CA LYS A 172 -14.86 -2.69 -0.45
C LYS A 172 -13.86 -3.23 -1.49
N LEU A 173 -12.61 -3.42 -1.10
CA LEU A 173 -11.58 -3.99 -1.96
C LEU A 173 -11.88 -5.46 -2.29
N GLN A 174 -12.39 -6.24 -1.35
CA GLN A 174 -12.73 -7.65 -1.60
C GLN A 174 -13.85 -7.78 -2.65
N LYS A 175 -14.85 -6.90 -2.62
CA LYS A 175 -15.97 -6.88 -3.58
C LYS A 175 -15.55 -6.45 -4.99
N SER A 176 -14.37 -5.86 -5.15
CA SER A 176 -13.86 -5.36 -6.42
C SER A 176 -13.34 -6.46 -7.36
N GLY A 177 -13.24 -7.71 -6.88
CA GLY A 177 -12.66 -8.82 -7.64
C GLY A 177 -11.13 -8.73 -7.75
N PHE A 178 -10.51 -7.79 -7.04
CA PHE A 178 -9.07 -7.64 -6.95
C PHE A 178 -8.47 -8.80 -6.13
N SER A 179 -7.64 -9.63 -6.75
CA SER A 179 -7.00 -10.78 -6.09
C SER A 179 -5.54 -10.45 -5.78
N VAL A 180 -5.29 -10.06 -4.53
CA VAL A 180 -3.95 -9.74 -4.02
C VAL A 180 -3.77 -10.35 -2.65
N LYS A 181 -2.59 -10.91 -2.42
CA LYS A 181 -2.25 -11.52 -1.14
C LYS A 181 -2.16 -10.44 -0.06
N GLY A 182 -2.76 -10.65 1.10
CA GLY A 182 -2.85 -9.62 2.12
C GLY A 182 -3.99 -8.61 1.96
N LEU A 183 -4.91 -8.81 1.01
CA LEU A 183 -6.09 -7.96 0.88
C LEU A 183 -7.07 -8.16 2.04
N THR A 184 -7.40 -9.41 2.36
CA THR A 184 -8.37 -9.77 3.41
C THR A 184 -7.71 -10.21 4.71
N GLU A 185 -6.38 -10.24 4.77
CA GLU A 185 -5.60 -10.70 5.93
C GLU A 185 -4.49 -9.72 6.28
N ASN A 186 -4.12 -9.66 7.56
CA ASN A 186 -2.99 -8.84 7.98
C ASN A 186 -1.67 -9.52 7.61
N PHE A 187 -1.16 -9.23 6.41
CA PHE A 187 0.01 -9.90 5.87
C PHE A 187 1.32 -9.59 6.62
N TRP A 188 1.34 -8.56 7.47
CA TRP A 188 2.48 -8.30 8.36
C TRP A 188 2.74 -9.41 9.38
N ALA A 189 1.72 -10.21 9.72
CA ALA A 189 1.87 -11.36 10.61
C ALA A 189 2.59 -12.54 9.96
N ASN A 190 2.72 -12.54 8.64
CA ASN A 190 3.30 -13.62 7.85
C ASN A 190 4.76 -13.35 7.44
N ILE A 191 5.32 -12.21 7.85
CA ILE A 191 6.68 -11.78 7.51
C ILE A 191 7.49 -11.50 8.76
#